data_AF-A0A421F031-F1
#
_entry.id   AF-A0A421F031-F1
#
_cell.length_a   1.000
_cell.length_b   1.000
_cell.length_c   1.000
_cell.angle_alpha   90.00
_cell.angle_beta   90.00
_cell.angle_gamma   90.00
#
_symmetry.space_group_name_H-M   'P 1'
#
loop_
_entity.id
_entity.type
_entity.pdbx_description
1 polymer ?
#
loop_
_entity_poly.entity_id
_entity_poly.type
_entity_poly.pdbx_seq_one_letter_code
_entity_poly.pdbx_strand_id
1 'polypeptide(L)'
;MQSVFKRDFIYGSLVHSDAGLEDGTQLAVKTSAFVRSKKFSHKKNEQMCCIEQFRPRKDGFAIVFTSIPLHEVSAGKASGKHVDELCPIRGWLLVEKAPESKASVRVLYYVGLDPNFVNLTQSLGFCSAKTTAARILRLAKGVCLLGEVLHQQRQIDSTSRKNPKNGVRPPTSTTPLWPLRLLRLCQVLLP
;
A
#
# COMPACT_ATOMS: atom_id res chain seq x y z
N MET A 1 -7.74 -8.78 -9.29
CA MET A 1 -7.64 -7.49 -8.55
C MET A 1 -8.96 -6.71 -8.57
N GLN A 2 -9.56 -6.44 -9.74
CA GLN A 2 -10.88 -5.78 -9.84
C GLN A 2 -12.02 -6.53 -9.11
N SER A 3 -11.93 -7.86 -8.99
CA SER A 3 -12.90 -8.73 -8.29
C SER A 3 -12.95 -8.51 -6.78
N VAL A 4 -11.81 -8.25 -6.13
CA VAL A 4 -11.70 -8.06 -4.68
C VAL A 4 -12.07 -6.62 -4.30
N PHE A 5 -11.62 -5.66 -5.09
CA PHE A 5 -11.81 -4.23 -4.81
C PHE A 5 -12.95 -3.63 -5.64
N LYS A 6 -14.09 -4.32 -5.76
CA LYS A 6 -15.23 -3.93 -6.61
C LYS A 6 -15.45 -2.40 -6.66
N ARG A 7 -15.05 -1.75 -7.76
CA ARG A 7 -15.15 -0.30 -8.06
C ARG A 7 -14.22 0.66 -7.28
N ASP A 8 -13.24 0.14 -6.56
CA ASP A 8 -12.27 0.91 -5.78
C ASP A 8 -10.90 0.92 -6.47
N PHE A 9 -10.75 1.82 -7.43
CA PHE A 9 -9.53 1.92 -8.23
C PHE A 9 -8.51 2.88 -7.58
N ILE A 10 -7.25 2.45 -7.53
CA ILE A 10 -6.10 3.34 -7.39
C ILE A 10 -5.73 3.76 -8.81
N TYR A 11 -5.87 5.05 -9.14
CA TYR A 11 -5.53 5.59 -10.45
C TYR A 11 -4.10 6.10 -10.42
N GLY A 12 -3.16 5.23 -10.77
CA GLY A 12 -1.74 5.57 -10.85
C GLY A 12 -1.08 5.68 -9.47
N SER A 13 0.03 4.96 -9.33
CA SER A 13 1.02 5.25 -8.30
C SER A 13 2.31 5.56 -9.04
N LEU A 14 2.77 6.81 -8.97
CA LEU A 14 4.12 7.13 -9.43
C LEU A 14 5.08 6.72 -8.31
N VAL A 15 5.89 5.69 -8.58
CA VAL A 15 6.85 5.15 -7.62
C VAL A 15 8.24 5.55 -8.07
N HIS A 16 8.89 6.43 -7.32
CA HIS A 16 10.34 6.58 -7.39
C HIS A 16 10.92 5.65 -6.32
N SER A 17 11.54 4.55 -6.75
CA SER A 17 12.22 3.61 -5.86
C SER A 17 13.72 3.78 -5.99
N ASP A 18 14.39 4.02 -4.87
CA ASP A 18 15.83 3.86 -4.77
C ASP A 18 16.14 2.50 -4.11
N ALA A 19 16.83 1.65 -4.87
CA ALA A 19 17.24 0.32 -4.47
C ALA A 19 18.74 0.36 -4.18
N GLY A 20 19.13 1.02 -3.08
CA GLY A 20 20.53 1.40 -2.87
C GLY A 20 21.07 1.30 -1.44
N LEU A 21 20.33 0.80 -0.45
CA LEU A 21 20.91 0.56 0.88
C LEU A 21 21.56 -0.82 0.94
N GLU A 22 22.78 -0.89 1.50
CA GLU A 22 23.66 -2.08 1.53
C GLU A 22 22.97 -3.35 2.09
N ASP A 23 21.93 -3.19 2.93
CA ASP A 23 21.22 -4.28 3.58
C ASP A 23 19.99 -4.81 2.81
N GLY A 24 19.81 -4.42 1.53
CA GLY A 24 18.62 -4.77 0.74
C GLY A 24 17.35 -4.01 1.14
N THR A 25 17.51 -2.97 1.96
CA THR A 25 16.46 -2.00 2.28
C THR A 25 16.14 -1.17 1.04
N GLN A 26 14.86 -0.89 0.81
CA GLN A 26 14.42 -0.08 -0.32
C GLN A 26 13.59 1.10 0.18
N LEU A 27 13.83 2.27 -0.40
CA LEU A 27 13.04 3.46 -0.14
C LEU A 27 12.24 3.80 -1.38
N ALA A 28 10.94 4.05 -1.21
CA ALA A 28 10.05 4.43 -2.28
C ALA A 28 9.27 5.68 -1.90
N VAL A 29 9.15 6.62 -2.84
CA VAL A 29 8.18 7.70 -2.78
C VAL A 29 7.04 7.32 -3.71
N LYS A 30 5.83 7.21 -3.15
CA LYS A 30 4.62 6.87 -3.89
C LYS A 30 3.67 8.03 -3.89
N THR A 31 3.18 8.41 -5.06
CA THR A 31 2.05 9.32 -5.18
C THR A 31 0.86 8.59 -5.77
N SER A 32 -0.19 8.43 -4.97
CA SER A 32 -1.39 7.66 -5.27
C SER A 32 -2.60 8.60 -5.38
N ALA A 33 -3.37 8.48 -6.47
CA ALA A 33 -4.61 9.24 -6.66
C ALA A 33 -5.85 8.33 -6.68
N PHE A 34 -6.93 8.78 -6.06
CA PHE A 34 -8.19 8.07 -5.89
C PHE A 34 -9.34 8.90 -6.45
N VAL A 35 -9.81 8.55 -7.64
CA VAL A 35 -10.93 9.26 -8.29
C VAL A 35 -12.25 8.72 -7.76
N ARG A 36 -13.03 9.56 -7.05
CA ARG A 36 -14.39 9.24 -6.52
C ARG A 36 -14.49 7.86 -5.87
N SER A 37 -13.43 7.45 -5.20
CA SER A 37 -13.28 6.08 -4.73
C SER A 37 -14.28 5.78 -3.62
N LYS A 38 -14.94 4.60 -3.63
CA LYS A 38 -15.72 4.19 -2.44
C LYS A 38 -14.80 4.01 -1.25
N LYS A 39 -13.52 3.69 -1.51
CA LYS A 39 -12.50 3.61 -0.46
C LYS A 39 -12.22 4.94 0.21
N PHE A 40 -12.65 6.04 -0.37
CA PHE A 40 -12.48 7.31 0.27
C PHE A 40 -13.76 8.13 0.12
N SER A 41 -13.74 9.46 0.17
CA SER A 41 -14.96 10.25 -0.02
C SER A 41 -15.49 10.01 -1.44
N HIS A 42 -16.60 9.28 -1.56
CA HIS A 42 -17.31 9.05 -2.82
C HIS A 42 -17.62 10.31 -3.65
N LYS A 43 -17.55 11.48 -3.00
CA LYS A 43 -17.93 12.78 -3.54
C LYS A 43 -16.75 13.57 -4.10
N LYS A 44 -15.51 13.24 -3.73
CA LYS A 44 -14.33 14.01 -4.11
C LYS A 44 -13.22 13.11 -4.61
N ASN A 45 -12.34 13.67 -5.43
CA ASN A 45 -11.09 13.00 -5.75
C ASN A 45 -10.18 13.12 -4.54
N GLU A 46 -9.31 12.14 -4.34
CA GLU A 46 -8.34 12.17 -3.27
C GLU A 46 -6.96 11.86 -3.78
N GLN A 47 -5.95 12.28 -3.03
CA GLN A 47 -4.58 11.93 -3.30
C GLN A 47 -3.82 11.70 -2.01
N MET A 48 -2.78 10.88 -2.10
CA MET A 48 -1.77 10.76 -1.06
C MET A 48 -0.39 10.71 -1.70
N CYS A 49 0.57 11.39 -1.09
CA CYS A 49 1.97 11.07 -1.30
C CYS A 49 2.49 10.43 -0.02
N CYS A 50 3.21 9.31 -0.11
CA CYS A 50 3.82 8.67 1.03
C CYS A 50 5.27 8.28 0.72
N ILE A 51 6.10 8.30 1.76
CA ILE A 51 7.40 7.65 1.78
C ILE A 51 7.17 6.28 2.40
N GLU A 52 7.62 5.24 1.71
CA GLU A 52 7.62 3.87 2.17
C GLU A 52 9.04 3.35 2.24
N GLN A 53 9.41 2.72 3.35
CA GLN A 53 10.66 2.01 3.51
C GLN A 53 10.39 0.52 3.71
N PHE A 54 10.83 -0.28 2.75
CA PHE A 54 10.87 -1.73 2.85
C PHE A 54 12.15 -2.16 3.57
N ARG A 55 12.00 -2.98 4.61
CA ARG A 55 13.08 -3.49 5.44
C ARG A 55 13.05 -5.01 5.43
N PRO A 56 13.92 -5.70 4.68
CA PRO A 56 14.01 -7.15 4.73
C PRO A 56 14.41 -7.61 6.13
N ARG A 57 13.93 -8.79 6.54
CA ARG A 57 14.28 -9.42 7.82
C ARG A 57 14.54 -10.90 7.61
N LYS A 58 15.26 -11.53 8.54
CA LYS A 58 15.63 -12.96 8.48
C LYS A 58 14.41 -13.88 8.27
N ASP A 59 13.29 -13.59 8.94
CA ASP A 59 12.07 -14.42 8.90
C ASP A 59 10.84 -13.65 8.36
N GLY A 60 11.06 -12.64 7.50
CA GLY A 60 9.98 -11.88 6.90
C GLY A 60 10.42 -10.50 6.42
N PHE A 61 9.56 -9.49 6.60
CA PHE A 61 9.90 -8.11 6.24
C PHE A 61 9.02 -7.12 7.00
N ALA A 62 9.49 -5.88 7.09
CA ALA A 62 8.70 -4.76 7.56
C ALA A 62 8.56 -3.71 6.46
N ILE A 63 7.43 -3.04 6.43
CA ILE A 63 7.17 -1.85 5.64
C ILE A 63 6.85 -0.75 6.65
N VAL A 64 7.56 0.36 6.61
CA VAL A 64 7.22 1.57 7.39
C VAL A 64 6.85 2.64 6.40
N PHE A 65 5.76 3.37 6.64
CA PHE A 65 5.32 4.41 5.74
C PHE A 65 4.81 5.64 6.48
N THR A 66 4.97 6.80 5.85
CA THR A 66 4.44 8.08 6.32
C THR A 66 3.94 8.89 5.15
N SER A 67 2.76 9.50 5.28
CA SER A 67 2.28 10.45 4.27
C SER A 67 3.08 11.74 4.33
N ILE A 68 3.39 12.30 3.17
CA ILE A 68 3.99 13.61 3.01
C ILE A 68 2.86 14.62 2.76
N PRO A 69 2.78 15.76 3.46
CA PRO A 69 1.77 16.80 3.23
C PRO A 69 2.04 17.62 1.95
N LEU A 70 1.00 18.29 1.41
CA LEU A 70 1.09 19.03 0.14
C LEU A 70 2.15 20.13 0.16
N HIS A 71 2.33 20.81 1.29
CA HIS A 71 3.30 21.90 1.41
C HIS A 71 4.76 21.42 1.36
N GLU A 72 5.04 20.15 1.67
CA GLU A 72 6.39 19.57 1.58
C GLU A 72 6.72 19.09 0.16
N VAL A 73 5.72 18.61 -0.59
CA VAL A 73 5.91 18.11 -1.97
C VAL A 73 4.73 18.50 -2.84
N SER A 74 4.95 19.46 -3.75
CA SER A 74 3.99 19.87 -4.78
C SER A 74 4.11 19.04 -6.06
N ALA A 75 5.32 18.56 -6.38
CA ALA A 75 5.58 17.74 -7.56
C ALA A 75 4.81 16.41 -7.48
N GLY A 76 4.00 16.12 -8.50
CA GLY A 76 3.17 14.91 -8.56
C GLY A 76 1.83 15.00 -7.83
N LYS A 77 1.57 16.06 -7.05
CA LYS A 77 0.27 16.30 -6.42
C LYS A 77 -0.60 17.22 -7.28
N ALA A 78 -1.87 16.87 -7.40
CA ALA A 78 -2.87 17.76 -7.95
C ALA A 78 -3.14 18.91 -6.96
N SER A 79 -3.22 20.13 -7.47
CA SER A 79 -3.63 21.32 -6.72
C SER A 79 -5.08 21.67 -7.01
N GLY A 80 -5.78 22.28 -6.05
CA GLY A 80 -7.12 22.85 -6.24
C GLY A 80 -8.22 22.26 -5.35
N LYS A 81 -9.41 22.86 -5.41
CA LYS A 81 -10.54 22.59 -4.49
C LYS A 81 -11.22 21.22 -4.70
N HIS A 82 -10.83 20.47 -5.73
CA HIS A 82 -11.50 19.24 -6.16
C HIS A 82 -10.77 17.95 -5.73
N VAL A 83 -9.59 18.06 -5.10
CA VAL A 83 -8.81 16.92 -4.63
C VAL A 83 -8.54 17.08 -3.13
N ASP A 84 -9.05 16.16 -2.31
CA ASP A 84 -8.77 16.11 -0.89
C ASP A 84 -7.44 15.37 -0.64
N GLU A 85 -6.62 15.85 0.29
CA GLU A 85 -5.41 15.15 0.68
C GLU A 85 -5.71 14.10 1.75
N LEU A 86 -5.20 12.88 1.54
CA LEU A 86 -5.17 11.83 2.55
C LEU A 86 -3.96 12.06 3.45
N CYS A 87 -4.10 12.98 4.39
CA CYS A 87 -2.97 13.40 5.21
C CYS A 87 -3.44 13.84 6.60
N PRO A 88 -2.61 13.66 7.65
CA PRO A 88 -1.34 12.93 7.70
C PRO A 88 -1.46 11.61 8.46
N ILE A 89 -1.06 10.51 7.83
CA ILE A 89 -1.00 9.18 8.44
C ILE A 89 0.42 8.64 8.48
N ARG A 90 0.74 7.92 9.55
CA ARG A 90 1.96 7.13 9.70
C ARG A 90 1.57 5.70 10.06
N GLY A 91 2.30 4.73 9.54
CA GLY A 91 2.03 3.35 9.85
C GLY A 91 3.18 2.42 9.55
N TRP A 92 2.95 1.15 9.87
CA TRP A 92 3.86 0.07 9.56
C TRP A 92 3.08 -1.23 9.36
N LEU A 93 3.69 -2.12 8.60
CA LEU A 93 3.24 -3.49 8.38
C LEU A 93 4.42 -4.41 8.62
N LEU A 94 4.27 -5.40 9.49
CA LEU A 94 5.28 -6.42 9.76
C LEU A 94 4.70 -7.77 9.33
N VAL A 95 5.44 -8.45 8.46
CA VAL A 95 5.17 -9.83 8.07
C VAL A 95 6.27 -10.71 8.64
N GLU A 96 5.88 -11.76 9.35
CA GLU A 96 6.79 -12.73 9.94
C GLU A 96 6.18 -14.13 9.88
N LYS A 97 7.00 -15.16 10.09
CA LYS A 97 6.49 -16.53 10.26
C LYS A 97 5.56 -16.60 11.46
N ALA A 98 4.42 -17.27 11.28
CA ALA A 98 3.49 -17.49 12.36
C ALA A 98 4.12 -18.42 13.41
N PRO A 99 4.10 -18.06 14.71
CA PRO A 99 4.68 -18.91 15.75
C PRO A 99 3.97 -20.27 15.85
N GLU A 100 2.69 -20.34 15.51
CA GLU A 100 1.85 -21.53 15.57
C GLU A 100 2.01 -22.48 14.37
N SER A 101 2.63 -22.04 13.26
CA SER A 101 2.72 -22.87 12.05
C SER A 101 3.83 -22.46 11.10
N LYS A 102 4.55 -23.46 10.58
CA LYS A 102 5.59 -23.28 9.56
C LYS A 102 5.04 -22.92 8.16
N ALA A 103 3.73 -23.06 7.95
CA ALA A 103 3.07 -22.86 6.66
C ALA A 103 2.28 -21.54 6.57
N SER A 104 2.17 -20.79 7.67
CA SER A 104 1.48 -19.50 7.72
C SER A 104 2.42 -18.36 8.08
N VAL A 105 2.00 -17.16 7.72
CA VAL A 105 2.64 -15.91 8.12
C VAL A 105 1.68 -15.12 8.99
N ARG A 106 2.22 -14.41 9.98
CA ARG A 106 1.51 -13.40 10.75
C ARG A 106 1.74 -12.05 10.10
N VAL A 107 0.66 -11.29 9.94
CA VAL A 107 0.70 -9.89 9.47
C VAL A 107 0.24 -9.01 10.61
N LEU A 108 1.14 -8.18 11.11
CA LEU A 108 0.85 -7.14 12.08
C LEU A 108 0.79 -5.80 11.35
N TYR A 109 -0.22 -5.00 11.63
CA TYR A 109 -0.45 -3.74 10.93
C TYR A 109 -0.86 -2.66 11.90
N TYR A 110 -0.26 -1.49 11.75
CA TYR A 110 -0.60 -0.29 12.48
C TYR A 110 -0.65 0.89 11.52
N VAL A 111 -1.65 1.74 11.71
CA VAL A 111 -1.74 3.03 11.03
C VAL A 111 -2.47 4.00 11.95
N GLY A 112 -1.94 5.22 12.05
CA GLY A 112 -2.48 6.27 12.89
C GLY A 112 -2.26 7.63 12.27
N LEU A 113 -2.86 8.65 12.87
CA LEU A 113 -2.52 10.04 12.57
C LEU A 113 -1.08 10.31 13.00
N ASP A 114 -0.34 11.06 12.19
CA ASP A 114 0.96 11.53 12.61
C ASP A 114 0.79 12.62 13.70
N PRO A 115 1.31 12.40 14.93
CA PRO A 115 1.13 13.32 16.05
C PRO A 115 1.68 14.71 15.77
N ASN A 116 2.70 14.83 14.91
CA ASN A 116 3.33 16.11 14.55
C ASN A 116 2.37 17.04 13.82
N PHE A 117 1.24 16.52 13.35
CA PHE A 117 0.30 17.26 12.53
C PHE A 117 -1.08 17.42 13.17
N VAL A 118 -1.30 16.91 14.38
CA VAL A 118 -2.58 17.03 15.10
C VAL A 118 -2.99 18.50 15.26
N ASN A 119 -2.01 19.38 15.51
CA ASN A 119 -2.22 20.83 15.69
C ASN A 119 -2.35 21.63 14.38
N LEU A 120 -2.00 21.03 13.24
CA LEU A 120 -2.05 21.68 11.92
C LEU A 120 -3.34 21.33 11.15
N THR A 121 -4.18 20.45 11.72
CA THR A 121 -5.42 19.93 11.12
C THR A 121 -6.41 21.00 10.67
N GLN A 122 -6.38 22.19 11.28
CA GLN A 122 -7.33 23.28 10.99
C GLN A 122 -6.86 24.26 9.91
N SER A 123 -5.55 24.37 9.65
CA SER A 123 -4.99 25.42 8.77
C SER A 123 -4.54 24.95 7.39
N LEU A 124 -4.30 23.64 7.19
CA LEU A 124 -3.65 23.10 5.98
C LEU A 124 -4.57 22.28 5.06
N GLY A 125 -5.90 22.44 5.16
CA GLY A 125 -6.83 21.78 4.25
C GLY A 125 -6.94 20.26 4.45
N PHE A 126 -6.65 19.79 5.66
CA PHE A 126 -6.77 18.39 6.02
C PHE A 126 -8.23 17.93 6.13
N CYS A 127 -8.42 16.62 6.00
CA CYS A 127 -9.74 16.03 6.17
C CYS A 127 -10.15 16.01 7.64
N SER A 128 -11.46 16.10 7.90
CA SER A 128 -11.98 16.08 9.26
C SER A 128 -11.57 14.80 10.01
N ALA A 129 -11.44 14.86 11.34
CA ALA A 129 -11.06 13.71 12.16
C ALA A 129 -11.93 12.47 11.89
N LYS A 130 -13.24 12.66 11.67
CA LYS A 130 -14.18 11.60 11.25
C LYS A 130 -13.78 10.96 9.93
N THR A 131 -13.42 11.78 8.94
CA THR A 131 -12.97 11.31 7.63
C THR A 131 -11.67 10.55 7.76
N THR A 132 -10.71 11.08 8.51
CA THR A 132 -9.43 10.40 8.75
C THR A 132 -9.61 9.05 9.45
N ALA A 133 -10.41 8.97 10.51
CA ALA A 133 -10.71 7.72 11.19
C ALA A 133 -11.34 6.68 10.25
N ALA A 134 -12.31 7.10 9.43
CA ALA A 134 -12.93 6.24 8.44
C ALA A 134 -11.93 5.70 7.40
N ARG A 135 -10.95 6.53 7.01
CA ARG A 135 -9.90 6.17 6.04
C ARG A 135 -8.90 5.17 6.65
N ILE A 136 -8.41 5.43 7.86
CA ILE A 136 -7.54 4.53 8.64
C ILE A 136 -8.20 3.15 8.78
N LEU A 137 -9.46 3.12 9.24
CA LEU A 137 -10.21 1.87 9.39
C LEU A 137 -10.28 1.07 8.08
N ARG A 138 -10.41 1.78 6.96
CA ARG A 138 -10.53 1.15 5.66
C ARG A 138 -9.21 0.62 5.12
N LEU A 139 -8.08 1.29 5.40
CA LEU A 139 -6.75 0.74 5.14
C LEU A 139 -6.56 -0.57 5.92
N ALA A 140 -6.92 -0.57 7.22
CA ALA A 140 -6.87 -1.78 8.04
C ALA A 140 -7.74 -2.91 7.46
N LYS A 141 -8.98 -2.61 7.04
CA LYS A 141 -9.84 -3.59 6.34
C LYS A 141 -9.20 -4.13 5.07
N GLY A 142 -8.48 -3.30 4.30
CA GLY A 142 -7.75 -3.73 3.12
C GLY A 142 -6.65 -4.75 3.45
N VAL A 143 -5.91 -4.54 4.54
CA VAL A 143 -4.89 -5.47 5.03
C VAL A 143 -5.50 -6.82 5.42
N CYS A 144 -6.69 -6.82 6.04
CA CYS A 144 -7.40 -8.07 6.37
C CYS A 144 -7.74 -8.93 5.13
N LEU A 145 -7.83 -8.32 3.94
CA LEU A 145 -8.12 -9.02 2.69
C LEU A 145 -6.85 -9.61 2.01
N LEU A 146 -5.66 -9.42 2.58
CA LEU A 146 -4.41 -9.95 2.02
C LEU A 146 -4.48 -11.45 1.75
N GLY A 147 -5.05 -12.23 2.67
CA GLY A 147 -5.19 -13.68 2.51
C GLY A 147 -6.00 -14.07 1.27
N GLU A 148 -7.12 -13.40 1.04
CA GLU A 148 -7.98 -13.62 -0.13
C GLU A 148 -7.28 -13.20 -1.42
N VAL A 149 -6.62 -12.04 -1.41
CA VAL A 149 -5.88 -11.52 -2.57
C VAL A 149 -4.75 -12.49 -2.95
N LEU A 150 -4.01 -13.02 -1.97
CA LEU A 150 -2.97 -14.01 -2.18
C LEU A 150 -3.52 -15.34 -2.68
N HIS A 151 -4.70 -15.76 -2.19
CA HIS A 151 -5.36 -16.96 -2.68
C HIS A 151 -5.76 -16.80 -4.15
N GLN A 152 -6.43 -15.71 -4.50
CA GLN A 152 -6.82 -15.42 -5.88
C GLN A 152 -5.61 -15.33 -6.82
N GLN A 153 -4.52 -14.66 -6.38
CA GLN A 153 -3.31 -14.58 -7.19
C GLN A 153 -2.71 -15.98 -7.44
N ARG A 154 -2.67 -16.85 -6.42
CA ARG A 154 -2.20 -18.24 -6.58
C ARG A 154 -3.04 -19.03 -7.58
N GLN A 155 -4.36 -18.82 -7.62
CA GLN A 155 -5.25 -19.46 -8.59
C GLN A 155 -5.02 -18.94 -10.02
N ILE A 156 -4.76 -17.64 -10.18
CA ILE A 156 -4.41 -17.05 -11.48
C ILE A 156 -3.08 -17.63 -11.98
N ASP A 157 -2.09 -17.73 -11.11
CA ASP A 157 -0.78 -18.26 -11.47
C ASP A 157 -0.83 -19.74 -11.84
N SER A 158 -1.67 -20.53 -11.15
CA SER A 158 -1.84 -21.96 -11.44
C SER A 158 -2.57 -22.20 -12.77
N THR A 159 -3.55 -21.37 -13.11
CA THR A 159 -4.29 -21.44 -14.38
C THR A 159 -3.46 -20.93 -15.56
N SER A 160 -2.67 -19.87 -15.38
CA SER A 160 -1.71 -19.37 -16.38
C SER A 160 -0.66 -20.42 -16.76
N ARG A 161 -0.15 -21.18 -15.77
CA ARG A 161 0.77 -22.31 -16.03
C ARG A 161 0.14 -23.45 -16.83
N LYS A 162 -1.19 -23.65 -16.72
CA LYS A 162 -1.92 -24.73 -17.41
C LYS A 162 -2.31 -24.39 -18.84
N ASN A 163 -2.21 -23.12 -19.26
CA ASN A 163 -2.61 -22.68 -20.59
C ASN A 163 -1.54 -21.73 -21.18
N PRO A 164 -0.41 -22.27 -21.68
CA PRO A 164 0.70 -21.47 -22.17
C PRO A 164 0.40 -20.93 -23.57
N LYS A 165 -0.56 -20.01 -23.69
CA LYS A 165 -0.90 -19.39 -24.98
C LYS A 165 -0.03 -18.19 -25.35
N ASN A 166 0.98 -17.83 -24.57
CA ASN A 166 2.02 -16.88 -24.98
C ASN A 166 3.36 -17.26 -24.35
N GLY A 167 4.37 -17.48 -25.19
CA GLY A 167 5.66 -18.09 -24.87
C GLY A 167 6.64 -17.26 -24.03
N VAL A 168 6.22 -16.73 -22.88
CA VAL A 168 7.16 -16.16 -21.90
C VAL A 168 7.22 -17.09 -20.70
N ARG A 169 8.22 -17.98 -20.68
CA ARG A 169 8.57 -18.75 -19.48
C ARG A 169 8.92 -17.77 -18.35
N PRO A 170 8.30 -17.85 -17.17
CA PRO A 170 8.81 -17.11 -16.02
C PRO A 170 10.22 -17.61 -15.69
N PRO A 171 11.14 -16.73 -15.26
CA PRO A 171 12.50 -17.13 -14.95
C PRO A 171 12.48 -18.21 -13.87
N THR A 172 13.26 -19.26 -14.12
CA THR A 172 13.58 -20.35 -13.21
C THR A 172 14.48 -19.81 -12.09
N SER A 173 13.95 -18.91 -11.25
CA SER A 173 14.63 -18.53 -10.02
C SER A 173 14.09 -19.40 -8.88
N THR A 174 14.98 -20.22 -8.32
CA THR A 174 14.81 -21.01 -7.09
C THR A 174 14.55 -20.16 -5.85
N THR A 175 14.52 -18.83 -5.98
CA THR A 175 14.12 -17.92 -4.92
C THR A 175 12.60 -17.97 -4.75
N PRO A 176 12.10 -18.14 -3.51
CA PRO A 176 10.67 -18.02 -3.25
C PRO A 176 10.20 -16.66 -3.76
N LEU A 177 9.38 -16.64 -4.81
CA LEU A 177 8.80 -15.40 -5.38
C LEU A 177 7.67 -14.84 -4.51
N TRP A 178 7.23 -15.57 -3.47
CA TRP A 178 6.13 -15.18 -2.61
C TRP A 178 6.40 -13.93 -1.75
N PRO A 179 7.62 -13.65 -1.21
CA PRO A 179 7.90 -12.41 -0.49
C PRO A 179 7.89 -11.21 -1.44
N LEU A 180 8.42 -11.35 -2.66
CA LEU A 180 8.40 -10.28 -3.68
C LEU A 180 6.98 -10.01 -4.22
N ARG A 181 6.15 -11.06 -4.31
CA ARG A 181 4.73 -10.92 -4.70
C ARG A 181 3.88 -10.37 -3.57
N LEU A 182 4.13 -10.80 -2.34
CA LEU A 182 3.50 -10.23 -1.15
C LEU A 182 3.90 -8.76 -1.00
N LEU A 183 5.15 -8.41 -1.28
CA LEU A 183 5.62 -7.03 -1.34
C LEU A 183 4.84 -6.24 -2.40
N ARG A 184 4.73 -6.72 -3.64
CA ARG A 184 3.91 -6.02 -4.67
C ARG A 184 2.44 -5.90 -4.26
N LEU A 185 1.87 -6.90 -3.61
CA LEU A 185 0.47 -6.86 -3.15
C LEU A 185 0.29 -5.92 -1.96
N CYS A 186 1.21 -5.92 -1.00
CA CYS A 186 1.31 -4.94 0.07
C CYS A 186 1.50 -3.55 -0.50
N GLN A 187 2.31 -3.36 -1.56
CA GLN A 187 2.50 -2.07 -2.22
C GLN A 187 1.26 -1.57 -2.99
N VAL A 188 0.32 -2.45 -3.32
CA VAL A 188 -0.97 -2.10 -3.94
C VAL A 188 -2.07 -1.90 -2.90
N LEU A 189 -1.97 -2.59 -1.75
CA LEU A 189 -2.92 -2.50 -0.65
C LEU A 189 -2.61 -1.37 0.32
N LEU A 190 -1.32 -1.11 0.53
CA LEU A 190 -0.79 0.07 1.18
C LEU A 190 -0.62 1.13 0.10
N PRO A 191 -1.35 2.24 0.21
CA PRO A 191 -1.31 3.34 -0.75
C PRO A 191 0.06 4.01 -0.87
#